data_AF-A0A842S6I7-F1
#
_entry.id   AF-A0A842S6I7-F1
#
_cell.length_a   1.000
_cell.length_b   1.000
_cell.length_c   1.000
_cell.angle_alpha   90.00
_cell.angle_beta   90.00
_cell.angle_gamma   90.00
#
_symmetry.space_group_name_H-M   'P 1'
#
loop_
_entity.id
_entity.type
_entity.pdbx_description
1 polymer ?
#
loop_
_entity_poly.entity_id
_entity_poly.type
_entity_poly.pdbx_seq_one_letter_code
_entity_poly.pdbx_strand_id
1 'polypeptide(L)'
;MVLGNIFSLFSDFFFLIDYVFAGIILAIVILLFIIKKISKFGLFLFFLGFLVGLLWEIPLGLARELDIPIAILSTSKPLSPFPIHSFIHSIWDGGLFLIGAFFIWTYSKEEYFNKFNVKELLILEIWGQLQCFIIELSSILGGGWEYIPYWWNPVLFTINGHNFTLFPQLVWIIASIVYYILALKLKPKING
;
A
#
# COMPACT_ATOMS: atom_id res chain seq x y z
N MET A 1 7.20 -9.84 -31.41
CA MET A 1 6.13 -10.84 -31.21
C MET A 1 6.21 -11.52 -29.85
N VAL A 2 7.37 -12.02 -29.40
CA VAL A 2 7.53 -12.67 -28.08
C VAL A 2 7.28 -11.73 -26.89
N LEU A 3 7.81 -10.50 -26.92
CA LEU A 3 7.58 -9.53 -25.83
C LEU A 3 6.11 -9.10 -25.71
N GLY A 4 5.41 -8.96 -26.83
CA GLY A 4 3.97 -8.61 -26.83
C GLY A 4 3.10 -9.67 -26.16
N ASN A 5 3.41 -10.95 -26.35
CA ASN A 5 2.71 -12.07 -25.68
C ASN A 5 3.01 -12.15 -24.18
N ILE A 6 4.19 -11.69 -23.73
CA ILE A 6 4.53 -11.66 -22.30
C ILE A 6 3.74 -10.54 -21.62
N PHE A 7 3.70 -9.34 -22.20
CA PHE A 7 2.93 -8.23 -21.65
C PHE A 7 1.43 -8.51 -21.58
N SER A 8 0.86 -9.19 -22.60
CA SER A 8 -0.55 -9.60 -22.55
C SER A 8 -0.82 -10.66 -21.46
N LEU A 9 0.11 -11.58 -21.24
CA LEU A 9 -0.03 -12.59 -20.19
C LEU A 9 0.02 -11.93 -18.80
N PHE A 10 0.89 -10.93 -18.59
CA PHE A 10 0.95 -10.19 -17.35
C PHE A 10 -0.32 -9.38 -17.09
N SER A 11 -0.93 -8.78 -18.11
CA SER A 11 -2.21 -8.07 -17.94
C SER A 11 -3.35 -9.02 -17.60
N ASP A 12 -3.38 -10.21 -18.22
CA ASP A 12 -4.44 -11.20 -18.00
C ASP A 12 -4.38 -11.83 -16.59
N PHE A 13 -3.18 -11.91 -16.01
CA PHE A 13 -2.95 -12.48 -14.68
C PHE A 13 -2.68 -11.43 -13.59
N PHE A 14 -2.77 -10.14 -13.89
CA PHE A 14 -2.39 -9.05 -12.96
C PHE A 14 -3.03 -9.22 -11.57
N PHE A 15 -4.37 -9.31 -11.52
CA PHE A 15 -5.09 -9.46 -10.24
C PHE A 15 -4.86 -10.82 -9.57
N LEU A 16 -4.57 -11.89 -10.32
CA LEU A 16 -4.24 -13.18 -9.72
C LEU A 16 -2.89 -13.10 -9.01
N ILE A 17 -1.89 -12.55 -9.70
CA ILE A 17 -0.54 -12.34 -9.16
C ILE A 17 -0.64 -11.46 -7.92
N ASP A 18 -1.34 -10.33 -8.03
CA ASP A 18 -1.58 -9.40 -6.93
C ASP A 18 -2.14 -10.11 -5.67
N TYR A 19 -3.18 -10.92 -5.84
CA TYR A 19 -3.80 -11.63 -4.71
C TYR A 19 -2.91 -12.71 -4.12
N VAL A 20 -2.15 -13.42 -4.96
CA VAL A 20 -1.18 -14.42 -4.52
C VAL A 20 -0.08 -13.76 -3.68
N PHE A 21 0.42 -12.61 -4.11
CA PHE A 21 1.42 -11.87 -3.34
C PHE A 21 0.87 -11.36 -2.00
N ALA A 22 -0.35 -10.84 -1.95
CA ALA A 22 -1.01 -10.49 -0.68
C ALA A 22 -1.08 -11.71 0.27
N GLY A 23 -1.49 -12.88 -0.24
CA GLY A 23 -1.50 -14.12 0.54
C GLY A 23 -0.12 -14.53 1.05
N ILE A 24 0.91 -14.40 0.21
CA ILE A 24 2.31 -14.67 0.58
C ILE A 24 2.79 -13.70 1.67
N ILE A 25 2.49 -12.40 1.55
CA ILE A 25 2.83 -11.39 2.56
C ILE A 25 2.25 -11.79 3.92
N LEU A 26 0.95 -12.11 3.97
CA LEU A 26 0.30 -12.52 5.21
C LEU A 26 0.96 -13.79 5.78
N ALA A 27 1.19 -14.80 4.94
CA ALA A 27 1.83 -16.05 5.35
C ALA A 27 3.25 -15.81 5.92
N ILE A 28 4.06 -14.95 5.27
CA ILE A 28 5.40 -14.59 5.74
C ILE A 28 5.33 -13.88 7.09
N VAL A 29 4.43 -12.90 7.26
CA VAL A 29 4.29 -12.16 8.52
C VAL A 29 3.89 -13.10 9.67
N ILE A 30 2.91 -13.97 9.44
CA ILE A 30 2.48 -14.97 10.42
C ILE A 30 3.60 -15.95 10.73
N LEU A 31 4.32 -16.44 9.72
CA LEU A 31 5.48 -17.32 9.91
C LEU A 31 6.54 -16.63 10.77
N LEU A 32 6.94 -15.40 10.42
CA LEU A 32 7.92 -14.60 11.17
C LEU A 32 7.49 -14.38 12.62
N PHE A 33 6.19 -14.24 12.89
CA PHE A 33 5.67 -14.15 14.25
C PHE A 33 5.81 -15.47 15.00
N ILE A 34 5.43 -16.60 14.38
CA ILE A 34 5.52 -17.94 14.97
C ILE A 34 6.98 -18.29 15.30
N ILE A 35 7.92 -17.99 14.40
CA ILE A 35 9.36 -18.24 14.62
C ILE A 35 10.04 -17.14 15.47
N LYS A 36 9.26 -16.24 16.08
CA LYS A 36 9.70 -15.17 16.99
C LYS A 36 10.72 -14.20 16.36
N LYS A 37 10.67 -14.01 15.04
CA LYS A 37 11.47 -13.02 14.32
C LYS A 37 10.83 -11.62 14.32
N ILE A 38 9.52 -11.54 14.55
CA ILE A 38 8.83 -10.27 14.85
C ILE A 38 8.16 -10.36 16.23
N SER A 39 8.13 -9.23 16.94
CA SER A 39 7.48 -9.12 18.25
C SER A 39 5.96 -8.98 18.12
N LYS A 40 5.23 -9.01 19.25
CA LYS A 40 3.80 -8.63 19.28
C LYS A 40 3.57 -7.23 18.71
N PHE A 41 4.49 -6.30 19.00
CA PHE A 41 4.45 -4.97 18.43
C PHE A 41 4.69 -4.97 16.92
N GLY A 42 5.62 -5.79 16.41
CA GLY A 42 5.81 -5.97 14.97
C GLY A 42 4.56 -6.53 14.26
N LEU A 43 3.89 -7.52 14.86
CA LEU A 43 2.62 -8.04 14.34
C LEU A 43 1.51 -6.97 14.39
N PHE A 44 1.45 -6.19 15.48
CA PHE A 44 0.54 -5.06 15.56
C PHE A 44 0.79 -4.03 14.47
N LEU A 45 2.06 -3.71 14.16
CA LEU A 45 2.43 -2.76 13.12
C LEU A 45 1.97 -3.21 11.73
N PHE A 46 1.97 -4.51 11.45
CA PHE A 46 1.36 -5.06 10.24
C PHE A 46 -0.15 -4.82 10.21
N PHE A 47 -0.87 -5.21 11.27
CA PHE A 47 -2.31 -5.03 11.32
C PHE A 47 -2.73 -3.56 11.35
N LEU A 48 -1.92 -2.69 11.95
CA LEU A 48 -2.13 -1.24 11.89
C LEU A 48 -2.03 -0.74 10.46
N GLY A 49 -1.05 -1.20 9.69
CA GLY A 49 -0.90 -0.85 8.27
C GLY A 49 -2.10 -1.34 7.46
N PHE A 50 -2.56 -2.56 7.72
CA PHE A 50 -3.78 -3.11 7.13
C PHE A 50 -5.03 -2.27 7.45
N LEU A 51 -5.22 -1.87 8.71
CA LEU A 51 -6.36 -1.05 9.13
C LEU A 51 -6.30 0.36 8.55
N VAL A 52 -5.09 0.93 8.42
CA VAL A 52 -4.87 2.21 7.76
C VAL A 52 -5.19 2.08 6.26
N GLY A 53 -4.75 0.99 5.61
CA GLY A 53 -5.09 0.64 4.22
C GLY A 53 -6.58 0.64 3.92
N LEU A 54 -7.36 0.00 4.80
CA LEU A 54 -8.82 -0.04 4.67
C LEU A 54 -9.46 1.36 4.60
N LEU A 55 -8.83 2.41 5.16
CA LEU A 55 -9.35 3.77 5.12
C LEU A 55 -9.44 4.34 3.71
N TRP A 56 -8.61 3.89 2.75
CA TRP A 56 -8.73 4.30 1.34
C TRP A 56 -9.19 3.18 0.42
N GLU A 57 -8.82 1.92 0.70
CA GLU A 57 -9.24 0.79 -0.12
C GLU A 57 -10.75 0.57 -0.10
N ILE A 58 -11.42 0.87 1.01
CA ILE A 58 -12.90 0.82 1.08
C ILE A 58 -13.53 1.95 0.26
N PRO A 59 -13.18 3.24 0.44
CA PRO A 59 -13.70 4.31 -0.42
C PRO A 59 -13.43 4.10 -1.90
N LEU A 60 -12.22 3.65 -2.29
CA LEU A 60 -11.88 3.38 -3.70
C LEU A 60 -12.67 2.19 -4.25
N GLY A 61 -12.79 1.11 -3.46
CA GLY A 61 -13.62 -0.03 -3.80
C GLY A 61 -15.09 0.36 -3.99
N LEU A 62 -15.63 1.17 -3.08
CA LEU A 62 -17.01 1.66 -3.17
C LEU A 62 -17.21 2.61 -4.35
N ALA A 63 -16.25 3.51 -4.60
CA ALA A 63 -16.28 4.39 -5.77
C ALA A 63 -16.34 3.58 -7.06
N ARG A 64 -15.61 2.46 -7.15
CA ARG A 64 -15.68 1.54 -8.28
C ARG A 64 -17.04 0.84 -8.41
N GLU A 65 -17.63 0.36 -7.31
CA GLU A 65 -18.95 -0.28 -7.36
C GLU A 65 -20.08 0.70 -7.72
N LEU A 66 -19.90 1.97 -7.39
CA LEU A 66 -20.83 3.06 -7.70
C LEU A 66 -20.52 3.75 -9.04
N ASP A 67 -19.58 3.22 -9.83
CA ASP A 67 -19.11 3.80 -11.11
C ASP A 67 -18.72 5.29 -11.01
N ILE A 68 -18.18 5.70 -9.85
CA ILE A 68 -17.63 7.05 -9.65
C ILE A 68 -16.28 7.10 -10.37
N PRO A 69 -16.10 8.01 -11.35
CA PRO A 69 -14.93 8.02 -12.23
C PRO A 69 -13.69 8.62 -11.54
N ILE A 70 -13.09 7.89 -10.60
CA ILE A 70 -11.83 8.27 -9.91
C ILE A 70 -10.61 7.68 -10.63
N ALA A 71 -10.73 6.46 -11.15
CA ALA A 71 -9.68 5.76 -11.87
C ALA A 71 -10.26 4.96 -13.04
N ILE A 72 -9.47 4.78 -14.10
CA ILE A 72 -9.77 3.94 -15.25
C ILE A 72 -9.04 2.62 -15.06
N LEU A 73 -9.77 1.51 -15.14
CA LEU A 73 -9.19 0.17 -15.17
C LEU A 73 -8.78 -0.16 -16.60
N SER A 74 -7.52 -0.59 -16.78
CA SER A 74 -7.00 -0.96 -18.11
C SER A 74 -7.26 -2.43 -18.46
N THR A 75 -7.68 -3.23 -17.48
CA THR A 75 -8.00 -4.68 -17.62
C THR A 75 -9.41 -4.99 -17.13
N SER A 76 -9.79 -6.27 -17.22
CA SER A 76 -11.03 -6.79 -16.63
C SER A 76 -11.16 -6.40 -15.16
N LYS A 77 -12.40 -6.18 -14.69
CA LYS A 77 -12.69 -5.91 -13.27
C LYS A 77 -11.96 -6.91 -12.35
N PRO A 78 -11.58 -6.50 -11.13
CA PRO A 78 -10.85 -7.38 -10.23
C PRO A 78 -11.55 -8.72 -10.00
N LEU A 79 -10.74 -9.75 -9.76
CA LEU A 79 -11.21 -11.14 -9.63
C LEU A 79 -12.18 -11.36 -8.46
N SER A 80 -12.21 -10.43 -7.50
CA SER A 80 -13.14 -10.50 -6.37
C SER A 80 -13.90 -9.18 -6.26
N PRO A 81 -15.20 -9.25 -5.93
CA PRO A 81 -16.01 -8.06 -5.76
C PRO A 81 -15.60 -7.29 -4.51
N PHE A 82 -16.08 -6.05 -4.39
CA PHE A 82 -16.13 -5.38 -3.10
C PHE A 82 -16.96 -6.20 -2.08
N PRO A 83 -16.56 -6.27 -0.79
CA PRO A 83 -15.38 -5.65 -0.18
C PRO A 83 -14.13 -6.53 -0.21
N ILE A 84 -14.20 -7.75 -0.74
CA ILE A 84 -13.10 -8.75 -0.65
C ILE A 84 -11.81 -8.20 -1.27
N HIS A 85 -11.89 -7.56 -2.43
CA HIS A 85 -10.73 -6.93 -3.07
C HIS A 85 -10.05 -5.90 -2.17
N SER A 86 -10.81 -5.00 -1.54
CA SER A 86 -10.28 -3.97 -0.64
C SER A 86 -9.54 -4.58 0.56
N PHE A 87 -10.05 -5.69 1.10
CA PHE A 87 -9.37 -6.44 2.17
C PHE A 87 -8.05 -7.06 1.69
N ILE A 88 -8.03 -7.64 0.49
CA ILE A 88 -6.81 -8.23 -0.07
C ILE A 88 -5.75 -7.14 -0.32
N HIS A 89 -6.14 -6.01 -0.90
CA HIS A 89 -5.24 -4.87 -1.10
C HIS A 89 -4.74 -4.29 0.23
N SER A 90 -5.58 -4.23 1.26
CA SER A 90 -5.13 -3.77 2.58
C SER A 90 -4.08 -4.70 3.21
N ILE A 91 -3.97 -5.97 2.79
CA ILE A 91 -2.87 -6.85 3.21
C ILE A 91 -1.53 -6.37 2.64
N TRP A 92 -1.52 -5.85 1.41
CA TRP A 92 -0.34 -5.17 0.85
C TRP A 92 0.05 -3.99 1.71
N ASP A 93 -0.89 -3.12 2.05
CA ASP A 93 -0.63 -1.94 2.89
C ASP A 93 0.00 -2.35 4.24
N GLY A 94 -0.54 -3.39 4.88
CA GLY A 94 0.06 -3.97 6.09
C GLY A 94 1.52 -4.37 5.92
N GLY A 95 1.86 -5.06 4.84
CA GLY A 95 3.23 -5.47 4.52
C GLY A 95 4.15 -4.28 4.21
N LEU A 96 3.66 -3.34 3.41
CA LEU A 96 4.35 -2.14 2.99
C LEU A 96 4.67 -1.21 4.17
N PHE A 97 3.72 -0.97 5.07
CA PHE A 97 3.99 -0.24 6.31
C PHE A 97 4.95 -0.97 7.23
N LEU A 98 4.87 -2.31 7.30
CA LEU A 98 5.81 -3.09 8.11
C LEU A 98 7.25 -2.95 7.59
N ILE A 99 7.46 -2.86 6.27
CA ILE A 99 8.78 -2.56 5.68
C ILE A 99 9.23 -1.14 6.07
N GLY A 100 8.35 -0.15 6.01
CA GLY A 100 8.64 1.21 6.47
C GLY A 100 9.05 1.24 7.95
N ALA A 101 8.33 0.51 8.81
CA ALA A 101 8.66 0.35 10.21
C ALA A 101 9.99 -0.39 10.41
N PHE A 102 10.34 -1.34 9.54
CA PHE A 102 11.64 -1.99 9.54
C PHE A 102 12.76 -0.98 9.22
N PHE A 103 12.57 -0.05 8.28
CA PHE A 103 13.55 1.03 8.06
C PHE A 103 13.70 1.97 9.24
N ILE A 104 12.62 2.27 9.97
CA ILE A 104 12.73 3.00 11.23
C ILE A 104 13.52 2.19 12.24
N TRP A 105 13.23 0.89 12.39
CA TRP A 105 13.94 0.02 13.31
C TRP A 105 15.43 -0.10 12.97
N THR A 106 15.82 -0.17 11.70
CA THR A 106 17.24 -0.20 11.32
C THR A 106 17.95 1.11 11.69
N TYR A 107 17.24 2.25 11.65
CA TYR A 107 17.72 3.58 12.02
C TYR A 107 17.74 3.84 13.55
N SER A 108 16.60 3.75 14.22
CA SER A 108 16.40 4.07 15.65
C SER A 108 16.66 2.88 16.60
N LYS A 109 16.88 1.67 16.08
CA LYS A 109 17.05 0.43 16.87
C LYS A 109 15.89 0.24 17.85
N GLU A 110 16.18 -0.02 19.13
CA GLU A 110 15.18 -0.29 20.16
C GLU A 110 14.31 0.94 20.51
N GLU A 111 14.73 2.14 20.08
CA GLU A 111 14.02 3.38 20.38
C GLU A 111 12.88 3.74 19.40
N TYR A 112 12.70 2.95 18.33
CA TYR A 112 11.69 3.24 17.30
C TYR A 112 10.27 3.37 17.86
N PHE A 113 9.54 4.43 17.52
CA PHE A 113 8.20 4.73 18.05
C PHE A 113 8.12 4.88 19.60
N ASN A 114 9.19 5.29 20.29
CA ASN A 114 9.12 5.63 21.71
C ASN A 114 8.65 7.07 21.97
N LYS A 115 9.05 8.00 21.11
CA LYS A 115 8.68 9.42 21.16
C LYS A 115 8.59 9.96 19.74
N PHE A 116 7.86 11.06 19.57
CA PHE A 116 7.81 11.71 18.27
C PHE A 116 9.21 12.10 17.80
N ASN A 117 9.57 11.65 16.61
CA ASN A 117 10.85 11.91 15.97
C ASN A 117 10.61 12.17 14.49
N VAL A 118 10.87 13.40 14.07
CA VAL A 118 10.68 13.85 12.68
C VAL A 118 11.45 12.99 11.68
N LYS A 119 12.59 12.40 12.08
CA LYS A 119 13.37 11.53 11.20
C LYS A 119 12.69 10.19 10.93
N GLU A 120 11.98 9.64 11.92
CA GLU A 120 11.21 8.40 11.73
C GLU A 120 10.03 8.65 10.79
N LEU A 121 9.34 9.77 10.98
CA LEU A 121 8.28 10.21 10.06
C LEU A 121 8.84 10.42 8.66
N LEU A 122 9.99 11.10 8.51
CA LEU A 122 10.62 11.32 7.21
C LEU A 122 11.01 10.00 6.52
N ILE A 123 11.47 8.99 7.26
CA ILE A 123 11.74 7.66 6.71
C ILE A 123 10.46 7.04 6.15
N LEU A 124 9.35 7.13 6.89
CA LEU A 124 8.05 6.63 6.41
C LEU A 124 7.55 7.41 5.20
N GLU A 125 7.69 8.73 5.18
CA GLU A 125 7.29 9.56 4.03
C GLU A 125 8.11 9.22 2.78
N ILE A 126 9.44 9.13 2.91
CA ILE A 126 10.31 8.74 1.78
C ILE A 126 9.91 7.37 1.26
N TRP A 127 9.72 6.39 2.15
CA TRP A 127 9.26 5.07 1.76
C TRP A 127 7.87 5.10 1.11
N GLY A 128 6.94 5.87 1.68
CA GLY A 128 5.58 6.09 1.22
C GLY A 128 5.51 6.64 -0.20
N GLN A 129 6.32 7.65 -0.51
CA GLN A 129 6.37 8.22 -1.85
C GLN A 129 7.02 7.26 -2.85
N LEU A 130 8.09 6.55 -2.44
CA LEU A 130 8.74 5.56 -3.30
C LEU A 130 7.81 4.41 -3.67
N GLN A 131 7.07 3.86 -2.70
CA GLN A 131 6.12 2.78 -2.99
C GLN A 131 4.90 3.28 -3.76
N CYS A 132 4.38 4.48 -3.48
CA CYS A 132 3.32 5.08 -4.29
C CYS A 132 3.72 5.12 -5.76
N PHE A 133 4.92 5.63 -6.03
CA PHE A 133 5.47 5.68 -7.38
C PHE A 133 5.62 4.29 -8.01
N ILE A 134 6.17 3.31 -7.28
CA ILE A 134 6.35 1.95 -7.79
C ILE A 134 5.00 1.27 -8.09
N ILE A 135 4.00 1.46 -7.24
CA ILE A 135 2.66 0.88 -7.40
C ILE A 135 1.92 1.55 -8.55
N GLU A 136 1.95 2.87 -8.67
CA GLU A 136 1.36 3.56 -9.82
C GLU A 136 2.04 3.12 -11.12
N LEU A 137 3.36 3.00 -11.13
CA LEU A 137 4.10 2.53 -12.30
C LEU A 137 3.78 1.07 -12.65
N SER A 138 3.74 0.17 -11.65
CA SER A 138 3.41 -1.24 -11.88
C SER A 138 1.97 -1.42 -12.35
N SER A 139 1.06 -0.59 -11.84
CA SER A 139 -0.35 -0.56 -12.24
C SER A 139 -0.50 -0.10 -13.70
N ILE A 140 0.13 1.01 -14.08
CA ILE A 140 0.10 1.53 -15.46
C ILE A 140 0.71 0.52 -16.44
N LEU A 141 1.90 -0.02 -16.12
CA LEU A 141 2.62 -0.95 -17.01
C LEU A 141 2.00 -2.35 -17.03
N GLY A 142 1.37 -2.76 -15.94
CA GLY A 142 0.73 -4.07 -15.77
C GLY A 142 -0.74 -4.11 -16.18
N GLY A 143 -1.32 -2.98 -16.59
CA GLY A 143 -2.72 -2.89 -16.99
C GLY A 143 -3.72 -2.86 -15.83
N GLY A 144 -3.31 -2.47 -14.62
CA GLY A 144 -4.19 -2.31 -13.47
C GLY A 144 -5.13 -1.11 -13.63
N TRP A 145 -4.71 0.05 -13.13
CA TRP A 145 -5.48 1.28 -13.08
C TRP A 145 -4.63 2.53 -13.36
N GLU A 146 -5.28 3.57 -13.87
CA GLU A 146 -4.74 4.92 -14.00
C GLU A 146 -5.73 5.92 -13.37
N TYR A 147 -5.24 6.83 -12.53
CA TYR A 147 -6.10 7.84 -11.90
C TYR A 147 -6.49 8.94 -12.89
N ILE A 148 -7.76 9.36 -12.84
CA ILE A 148 -8.30 10.38 -13.74
C ILE A 148 -7.90 11.77 -13.22
N PRO A 149 -7.35 12.65 -14.08
CA PRO A 149 -7.06 14.02 -13.69
C PRO A 149 -8.34 14.82 -13.39
N TYR A 150 -8.32 15.54 -12.27
CA TYR A 150 -9.36 16.51 -11.88
C TYR A 150 -8.72 17.78 -11.30
N TRP A 151 -9.52 18.83 -11.07
CA TRP A 151 -9.04 20.04 -10.40
C TRP A 151 -8.50 19.77 -8.98
N TRP A 152 -9.04 18.76 -8.29
CA TRP A 152 -8.57 18.27 -6.98
C TRP A 152 -7.52 17.17 -7.09
N ASN A 153 -7.31 16.61 -8.29
CA ASN A 153 -6.32 15.59 -8.60
C ASN A 153 -5.51 15.98 -9.85
N PRO A 154 -4.73 17.07 -9.80
CA PRO A 154 -3.96 17.52 -10.96
C PRO A 154 -2.89 16.51 -11.35
N VAL A 155 -2.54 16.50 -12.64
CA VAL A 155 -1.37 15.77 -13.14
C VAL A 155 -0.11 16.42 -12.59
N LEU A 156 0.75 15.63 -11.98
CA LEU A 156 2.06 16.06 -11.50
C LEU A 156 3.11 15.94 -12.60
N PHE A 157 3.13 14.79 -13.27
CA PHE A 157 3.99 14.49 -14.41
C PHE A 157 3.42 13.33 -15.22
N THR A 158 4.02 13.04 -16.37
CA THR A 158 3.62 11.92 -17.23
C THR A 158 4.80 11.01 -17.53
N ILE A 159 4.51 9.72 -17.70
CA ILE A 159 5.47 8.71 -18.18
C ILE A 159 4.79 7.92 -19.31
N ASN A 160 5.40 7.91 -20.49
CA ASN A 160 4.87 7.23 -21.68
C ASN A 160 3.41 7.60 -22.03
N GLY A 161 2.99 8.84 -21.73
CA GLY A 161 1.63 9.33 -21.97
C GLY A 161 0.62 9.02 -20.86
N HIS A 162 1.03 8.31 -19.81
CA HIS A 162 0.20 8.04 -18.63
C HIS A 162 0.39 9.10 -17.55
N ASN A 163 -0.69 9.45 -16.86
CA ASN A 163 -0.71 10.51 -15.85
C ASN A 163 -0.35 9.96 -14.47
N PHE A 164 0.62 10.61 -13.83
CA PHE A 164 0.86 10.48 -12.40
C PHE A 164 0.22 11.68 -11.72
N THR A 165 -0.66 11.43 -10.76
CA THR A 165 -1.58 12.46 -10.24
C THR A 165 -1.38 12.69 -8.75
N LEU A 166 -1.86 13.83 -8.24
CA LEU A 166 -1.61 14.25 -6.86
C LEU A 166 -2.31 13.38 -5.80
N PHE A 167 -3.50 12.88 -6.08
CA PHE A 167 -4.36 12.16 -5.16
C PHE A 167 -3.69 10.94 -4.51
N PRO A 168 -3.14 9.97 -5.26
CA PRO A 168 -2.46 8.83 -4.64
C PRO A 168 -1.29 9.27 -3.74
N GLN A 169 -0.52 10.28 -4.15
CA GLN A 169 0.59 10.81 -3.35
C GLN A 169 0.09 11.36 -2.00
N LEU A 170 -1.01 12.12 -2.00
CA LEU A 170 -1.62 12.65 -0.77
C LEU A 170 -2.16 11.54 0.14
N VAL A 171 -2.76 10.48 -0.44
CA VAL A 171 -3.22 9.32 0.33
C VAL A 171 -2.04 8.71 1.09
N TRP A 172 -0.92 8.46 0.41
CA TRP A 172 0.28 7.89 1.04
C TRP A 172 0.91 8.79 2.10
N ILE A 173 0.92 10.12 1.91
CA ILE A 173 1.40 11.08 2.92
C ILE A 173 0.51 11.00 4.17
N ILE A 174 -0.81 11.14 4.00
CA ILE A 174 -1.74 11.13 5.13
C ILE A 174 -1.69 9.77 5.85
N ALA A 175 -1.64 8.67 5.10
CA ALA A 175 -1.55 7.34 5.64
C ALA A 175 -0.29 7.14 6.50
N SER A 176 0.87 7.60 6.01
CA SER A 176 2.15 7.50 6.73
C SER A 176 2.13 8.30 8.03
N ILE A 177 1.57 9.51 8.02
CA ILE A 177 1.37 10.33 9.23
C ILE A 177 0.45 9.62 10.23
N VAL A 178 -0.72 9.14 9.77
CA VAL A 178 -1.70 8.46 10.63
C VAL A 178 -1.09 7.20 11.23
N TYR A 179 -0.43 6.38 10.41
CA TYR A 179 0.28 5.18 10.84
C TYR A 179 1.32 5.51 11.93
N TYR A 180 2.16 6.52 11.69
CA TYR A 180 3.21 6.92 12.63
C TYR A 180 2.63 7.36 13.99
N ILE A 181 1.61 8.23 13.97
CA ILE A 181 0.97 8.74 15.20
C ILE A 181 0.29 7.61 15.98
N LEU A 182 -0.39 6.69 15.30
CA LEU A 182 -1.07 5.57 15.96
C LEU A 182 -0.07 4.57 16.55
N ALA A 183 1.00 4.25 15.82
CA ALA A 183 2.07 3.39 16.30
C ALA A 183 2.73 3.96 17.57
N LEU A 184 3.05 5.25 17.58
CA LEU A 184 3.57 5.97 18.76
C LEU A 184 2.63 5.86 19.97
N LYS A 185 1.34 6.11 19.77
CA LYS A 185 0.35 6.13 20.87
C LYS A 185 0.07 4.75 21.45
N LEU A 186 0.17 3.70 20.63
CA LEU A 186 -0.27 2.36 21.00
C LEU A 186 0.89 1.45 21.46
N LYS A 187 2.15 1.75 21.10
CA LYS A 187 3.32 0.99 21.56
C LYS A 187 3.35 0.74 23.08
N PRO A 188 3.11 1.74 23.96
CA PRO A 188 3.18 1.51 25.42
C PRO A 188 2.15 0.48 25.93
N LYS A 189 1.00 0.38 25.26
CA LYS A 189 -0.08 -0.54 25.64
C LYS A 189 0.15 -1.98 25.17
N ILE A 190 1.07 -2.18 24.23
CA ILE A 190 1.33 -3.48 23.61
C ILE A 190 2.57 -4.15 24.23
N ASN A 191 3.52 -3.32 24.69
CA ASN A 191 4.74 -3.76 25.35
C ASN A 191 4.63 -3.78 26.89
N GLY A 192 3.66 -3.10 27.48
CA GLY A 192 3.29 -3.22 28.89
C GLY A 192 2.40 -4.44 29.13
#